data_AF-A0A252EC92-F1
#
_entry.id   AF-A0A252EC92-F1
#
_cell.length_a   1.000
_cell.length_b   1.000
_cell.length_c   1.000
_cell.angle_alpha   90.00
_cell.angle_beta   90.00
_cell.angle_gamma   90.00
#
_symmetry.space_group_name_H-M   'P 1'
#
loop_
_entity.id
_entity.type
_entity.pdbx_description
1 polymer ?
#
loop_
_entity_poly.entity_id
_entity_poly.type
_entity_poly.pdbx_seq_one_letter_code
_entity_poly.pdbx_strand_id
1 'polypeptide(L)'
;MGLVQTQQVLAQLYTNSELRNRFFANPQTVGAELGLSEAETQQLAEISAQQVNIFANSLKWKRLGEVRELLPRTAKVLGKNFNDLFWRYAETHIPQGIKKHREDAIAFANFIQQQDIEPAWVSDLVRYEKTWLLAYESHRCLQVCWFRYPVDKLGSGDNIPRQLTLAIWWRLTERSRTNFAKIYFWAASCDS
;
A
#
# COMPACT_ATOMS: atom_id res chain seq x y z
N MET A 1 26.44 2.64 -23.62
CA MET A 1 26.42 3.30 -22.30
C MET A 1 26.49 2.20 -21.24
N GLY A 2 26.55 2.53 -19.95
CA GLY A 2 26.92 1.55 -18.90
C GLY A 2 25.73 0.74 -18.37
N LEU A 3 26.00 -0.50 -17.95
CA LEU A 3 25.09 -1.46 -17.27
C LEU A 3 24.04 -0.84 -16.31
N VAL A 4 24.40 0.25 -15.63
CA VAL A 4 23.53 0.98 -14.70
C VAL A 4 22.25 1.49 -15.38
N GLN A 5 22.34 2.02 -16.59
CA GLN A 5 21.19 2.58 -17.31
C GLN A 5 20.25 1.47 -17.80
N THR A 6 20.81 0.36 -18.31
CA THR A 6 20.05 -0.84 -18.68
C THR A 6 19.32 -1.44 -17.46
N GLN A 7 19.98 -1.48 -16.30
CA GLN A 7 19.36 -1.94 -15.05
C GLN A 7 18.22 -1.03 -14.59
N GLN A 8 18.37 0.29 -14.74
CA GLN A 8 17.30 1.25 -14.43
C GLN A 8 16.10 1.05 -15.34
N VAL A 9 16.31 0.88 -16.65
CA VAL A 9 15.22 0.62 -17.61
C VAL A 9 14.53 -0.70 -17.29
N LEU A 10 15.28 -1.77 -17.03
CA LEU A 10 14.71 -3.05 -16.60
C LEU A 10 13.87 -2.93 -15.34
N ALA A 11 14.34 -2.18 -14.34
CA ALA A 11 13.58 -1.92 -13.12
C ALA A 11 12.26 -1.20 -13.42
N GLN A 12 12.25 -0.27 -14.38
CA GLN A 12 11.03 0.39 -14.83
C GLN A 12 10.09 -0.57 -15.59
N LEU A 13 10.60 -1.42 -16.47
CA LEU A 13 9.80 -2.44 -17.17
C LEU A 13 9.14 -3.44 -16.20
N TYR A 14 9.82 -3.79 -15.10
CA TYR A 14 9.26 -4.68 -14.07
C TYR A 14 8.19 -4.01 -13.19
N THR A 15 8.17 -2.68 -13.11
CA THR A 15 7.30 -1.96 -12.18
C THR A 15 6.17 -1.19 -12.86
N ASN A 16 6.37 -0.75 -14.11
CA ASN A 16 5.39 0.02 -14.89
C ASN A 16 4.81 -0.84 -16.03
N SER A 17 3.54 -1.23 -15.90
CA SER A 17 2.84 -2.03 -16.91
C SER A 17 2.60 -1.28 -18.22
N GLU A 18 2.31 0.01 -18.17
CA GLU A 18 2.08 0.82 -19.37
C GLU A 18 3.37 0.95 -20.18
N LEU A 19 4.47 1.32 -19.52
CA LEU A 19 5.79 1.42 -20.14
C LEU A 19 6.21 0.06 -20.73
N ARG A 20 5.99 -1.03 -20.00
CA ARG A 20 6.31 -2.38 -20.48
C ARG A 20 5.53 -2.74 -21.74
N ASN A 21 4.23 -2.48 -21.76
CA ASN A 21 3.39 -2.76 -22.93
C ASN A 21 3.81 -1.91 -24.14
N ARG A 22 4.10 -0.62 -23.94
CA ARG A 22 4.62 0.27 -24.99
C ARG A 22 5.97 -0.20 -25.51
N PHE A 23 6.89 -0.57 -24.63
CA PHE A 23 8.22 -1.03 -24.99
C PHE A 23 8.17 -2.29 -25.86
N PHE A 24 7.41 -3.32 -25.47
CA PHE A 24 7.32 -4.54 -26.28
C PHE A 24 6.51 -4.39 -27.57
N ALA A 25 5.63 -3.38 -27.65
CA ALA A 25 4.94 -3.04 -28.89
C ALA A 25 5.85 -2.31 -29.89
N ASN A 26 6.70 -1.38 -29.42
CA ASN A 26 7.60 -0.60 -30.27
C ASN A 26 8.97 -0.39 -29.58
N PRO A 27 9.84 -1.42 -29.53
CA PRO A 27 11.07 -1.37 -28.74
C PRO A 27 12.01 -0.25 -29.17
N GLN A 28 12.15 0.00 -30.47
CA GLN A 28 13.08 1.02 -31.00
C GLN A 28 12.67 2.44 -30.62
N THR A 29 11.38 2.77 -30.73
CA THR A 29 10.86 4.10 -30.35
C THR A 29 10.98 4.33 -28.86
N VAL A 30 10.50 3.37 -28.05
CA VAL A 30 10.48 3.52 -26.59
C VAL A 30 11.89 3.40 -26.01
N GLY A 31 12.77 2.59 -26.60
CA GLY A 31 14.18 2.50 -26.23
C GLY A 31 14.90 3.83 -26.40
N ALA A 32 14.67 4.52 -27.52
CA ALA A 32 15.21 5.86 -27.75
C ALA A 32 14.65 6.90 -26.75
N GLU A 33 13.34 6.86 -26.43
CA GLU A 33 12.73 7.70 -25.39
C GLU A 33 13.39 7.48 -24.00
N LEU A 34 13.78 6.24 -23.71
CA LEU A 34 14.46 5.85 -22.48
C LEU A 34 15.98 6.13 -22.51
N GLY A 35 16.49 6.70 -23.60
CA GLY A 35 17.89 7.06 -23.78
C GLY A 35 18.81 5.85 -23.99
N LEU A 36 18.27 4.72 -24.46
CA LEU A 36 19.03 3.54 -24.82
C LEU A 36 19.61 3.66 -26.23
N SER A 37 20.79 3.08 -26.44
CA SER A 37 21.32 2.84 -27.79
C SER A 37 20.52 1.75 -28.51
N GLU A 38 20.64 1.68 -29.84
CA GLU A 38 20.00 0.61 -30.64
C GLU A 38 20.44 -0.79 -30.18
N ALA A 39 21.73 -0.97 -29.86
CA ALA A 39 22.26 -2.24 -29.38
C ALA A 39 21.68 -2.65 -28.01
N GLU A 40 21.60 -1.70 -27.06
CA GLU A 40 20.98 -1.95 -25.75
C GLU A 40 19.48 -2.22 -25.86
N THR A 41 18.79 -1.50 -26.75
CA THR A 41 17.37 -1.70 -27.04
C THR A 41 17.11 -3.08 -27.64
N GLN A 42 17.95 -3.51 -28.58
CA GLN A 42 17.85 -4.83 -29.19
C GLN A 42 18.09 -5.94 -28.15
N GLN A 43 19.11 -5.81 -27.30
CA GLN A 43 19.34 -6.76 -26.20
C GLN A 43 18.15 -6.87 -25.25
N LEU A 44 17.50 -5.75 -24.91
CA LEU A 44 16.31 -5.77 -24.06
C LEU A 44 15.07 -6.32 -24.77
N ALA A 45 14.94 -6.09 -26.08
CA ALA A 45 13.86 -6.63 -26.89
C ALA A 45 13.99 -8.16 -27.11
N GLU A 46 15.21 -8.69 -27.08
CA GLU A 46 15.49 -10.13 -27.09
C GLU A 46 15.03 -10.83 -25.81
N ILE A 47 14.90 -10.10 -24.69
CA ILE A 47 14.31 -10.65 -23.48
C ILE A 47 12.83 -10.92 -23.76
N SER A 48 12.39 -12.16 -23.53
CA SER A 48 11.01 -12.54 -23.73
C SER A 48 10.07 -11.66 -22.89
N ALA A 49 9.10 -11.02 -23.54
CA ALA A 49 8.03 -10.27 -22.87
C ALA A 49 7.32 -11.12 -21.80
N GLN A 50 7.21 -12.44 -22.04
CA GLN A 50 6.65 -13.38 -21.07
C GLN A 50 7.52 -13.48 -19.80
N GLN A 51 8.84 -13.56 -19.93
CA GLN A 51 9.75 -13.61 -18.78
C GLN A 51 9.70 -12.32 -17.97
N VAL A 52 9.67 -11.16 -18.65
CA VAL A 52 9.51 -9.86 -17.97
C VAL A 52 8.18 -9.78 -17.24
N ASN A 53 7.10 -10.26 -17.84
CA ASN A 53 5.79 -10.32 -17.19
C ASN A 53 5.75 -11.25 -15.96
N ILE A 54 6.39 -12.42 -16.04
CA ILE A 54 6.51 -13.34 -14.89
C ILE A 54 7.22 -12.65 -13.73
N PHE A 55 8.33 -11.96 -14.01
CA PHE A 55 9.09 -11.26 -12.98
C PHE A 55 8.33 -10.04 -12.41
N ALA A 56 7.66 -9.27 -13.26
CA ALA A 56 6.81 -8.17 -12.81
C ALA A 56 5.69 -8.67 -11.87
N ASN A 57 5.07 -9.80 -12.21
CA ASN A 57 4.05 -10.42 -11.38
C ASN A 57 4.60 -10.92 -10.05
N SER A 58 5.77 -11.57 -10.04
CA SER A 58 6.39 -12.03 -8.79
C SER A 58 6.73 -10.86 -7.86
N LEU A 59 7.19 -9.73 -8.41
CA LEU A 59 7.43 -8.51 -7.65
C LEU A 59 6.15 -7.94 -7.05
N LYS A 60 5.05 -7.90 -7.81
CA LYS A 60 3.75 -7.47 -7.29
C LYS A 60 3.24 -8.39 -6.17
N TRP A 61 3.38 -9.72 -6.32
CA TRP A 61 3.03 -10.67 -5.25
C TRP A 61 3.87 -10.48 -4.00
N LYS A 62 5.17 -10.22 -4.15
CA LYS A 62 6.04 -9.90 -3.01
C LYS A 62 5.56 -8.64 -2.28
N ARG A 63 5.25 -7.56 -3.02
CA ARG A 63 4.70 -6.34 -2.44
C ARG A 63 3.39 -6.58 -1.69
N LEU A 64 2.50 -7.38 -2.27
CA LEU A 64 1.24 -7.76 -1.63
C LEU A 64 1.48 -8.47 -0.29
N GLY A 65 2.45 -9.38 -0.24
CA GLY A 65 2.86 -10.05 1.00
C GLY A 65 3.31 -9.07 2.08
N GLU A 66 4.22 -8.16 1.75
CA GLU A 66 4.73 -7.14 2.68
C GLU A 66 3.61 -6.21 3.20
N VAL A 67 2.71 -5.78 2.32
CA VAL A 67 1.58 -4.93 2.69
C VAL A 67 0.57 -5.68 3.55
N ARG A 68 0.38 -6.98 3.32
CA ARG A 68 -0.49 -7.84 4.14
C ARG A 68 0.01 -7.94 5.58
N GLU A 69 1.32 -8.07 5.77
CA GLU A 69 1.94 -8.11 7.11
C GLU A 69 1.80 -6.78 7.86
N LEU A 70 1.76 -5.66 7.14
CA LEU A 70 1.62 -4.32 7.72
C LEU A 70 0.15 -3.91 7.99
N LEU A 71 -0.80 -4.51 7.27
CA LEU A 71 -2.24 -4.29 7.43
C LEU A 71 -3.00 -5.61 7.71
N PRO A 72 -2.61 -6.35 8.76
CA PRO A 72 -3.02 -7.74 8.95
C PRO A 72 -4.52 -7.89 9.21
N ARG A 73 -5.14 -6.99 9.98
CA ARG A 73 -6.57 -7.07 10.28
C ARG A 73 -7.40 -6.66 9.08
N THR A 74 -6.98 -5.61 8.37
CA THR A 74 -7.61 -5.18 7.12
C THR A 74 -7.56 -6.32 6.09
N ALA A 75 -6.40 -6.96 5.93
CA ALA A 75 -6.25 -8.10 5.03
C ALA A 75 -7.12 -9.29 5.41
N LYS A 76 -7.25 -9.57 6.72
CA LYS A 76 -8.10 -10.65 7.22
C LYS A 76 -9.58 -10.38 6.92
N VAL A 77 -10.06 -9.16 7.18
CA VAL A 77 -11.46 -8.77 6.99
C VAL A 77 -11.85 -8.72 5.51
N LEU A 78 -11.00 -8.10 4.68
CA LEU A 78 -11.28 -7.95 3.25
C LEU A 78 -11.04 -9.25 2.46
N GLY A 79 -10.28 -10.19 3.00
CA GLY A 79 -10.06 -11.51 2.39
C GLY A 79 -9.57 -11.40 0.94
N LYS A 80 -10.34 -11.94 0.00
CA LYS A 80 -10.01 -11.90 -1.44
C LYS A 80 -10.06 -10.48 -2.01
N ASN A 81 -11.00 -9.65 -1.55
CA ASN A 81 -11.14 -8.26 -2.00
C ASN A 81 -9.88 -7.43 -1.70
N PHE A 82 -9.13 -7.79 -0.66
CA PHE A 82 -7.83 -7.15 -0.37
C PHE A 82 -6.86 -7.28 -1.53
N ASN A 83 -6.75 -8.49 -2.11
CA ASN A 83 -5.86 -8.75 -3.24
C ASN A 83 -6.33 -7.96 -4.46
N ASP A 84 -7.62 -7.99 -4.77
CA ASP A 84 -8.19 -7.32 -5.94
C ASP A 84 -8.01 -5.79 -5.86
N LEU A 85 -8.22 -5.20 -4.69
CA LEU A 85 -7.93 -3.79 -4.43
C LEU A 85 -6.43 -3.49 -4.59
N PHE A 86 -5.56 -4.36 -4.09
CA PHE A 86 -4.12 -4.18 -4.23
C PHE A 86 -3.66 -4.25 -5.69
N TRP A 87 -4.24 -5.14 -6.50
CA TRP A 87 -3.91 -5.24 -7.92
C TRP A 87 -4.23 -3.94 -8.66
N ARG A 88 -5.42 -3.38 -8.44
CA ARG A 88 -5.83 -2.09 -9.02
C ARG A 88 -4.91 -0.96 -8.59
N TYR A 89 -4.60 -0.89 -7.30
CA TYR A 89 -3.67 0.08 -6.74
C TYR A 89 -2.27 -0.02 -7.37
N ALA A 90 -1.74 -1.25 -7.48
CA ALA A 90 -0.40 -1.52 -7.96
C ALA A 90 -0.21 -1.29 -9.47
N GLU A 91 -1.29 -1.11 -10.23
CA GLU A 91 -1.24 -0.65 -11.62
C GLU A 91 -0.92 0.84 -11.72
N THR A 92 -1.42 1.64 -10.78
CA THR A 92 -1.26 3.11 -10.79
C THR A 92 -0.15 3.61 -9.86
N HIS A 93 0.34 2.77 -8.95
CA HIS A 93 1.31 3.18 -7.93
C HIS A 93 2.60 2.35 -7.96
N ILE A 94 3.72 3.07 -8.14
CA ILE A 94 5.08 2.52 -8.10
C ILE A 94 5.79 3.05 -6.85
N PRO A 95 6.14 2.19 -5.88
CA PRO A 95 6.77 2.61 -4.64
C PRO A 95 8.23 3.02 -4.89
N GLN A 96 8.60 4.20 -4.39
CA GLN A 96 9.95 4.78 -4.48
C GLN A 96 10.61 4.83 -3.09
N GLY A 97 11.94 5.03 -3.02
CA GLY A 97 12.63 5.30 -1.74
C GLY A 97 13.25 4.10 -1.00
N ILE A 98 13.67 4.27 0.25
CA ILE A 98 14.36 3.23 1.05
C ILE A 98 13.36 2.48 1.96
N LYS A 99 12.29 3.14 2.43
CA LYS A 99 11.24 2.55 3.28
C LYS A 99 10.02 2.06 2.50
N LYS A 100 10.26 1.52 1.31
CA LYS A 100 9.24 1.25 0.29
C LYS A 100 8.03 0.50 0.83
N HIS A 101 8.21 -0.55 1.64
CA HIS A 101 7.09 -1.40 2.09
C HIS A 101 6.11 -0.66 3.00
N ARG A 102 6.59 0.18 3.93
CA ARG A 102 5.71 0.94 4.83
C ARG A 102 4.99 2.05 4.10
N GLU A 103 5.72 2.79 3.26
CA GLU A 103 5.13 3.86 2.44
C GLU A 103 4.09 3.28 1.46
N ASP A 104 4.37 2.13 0.85
CA ASP A 104 3.43 1.39 -0.01
C ASP A 104 2.19 0.95 0.76
N ALA A 105 2.32 0.48 2.00
CA ALA A 105 1.18 0.13 2.85
C ALA A 105 0.35 1.36 3.26
N ILE A 106 0.97 2.50 3.56
CA ILE A 106 0.26 3.76 3.87
C ILE A 106 -0.47 4.28 2.63
N ALA A 107 0.18 4.29 1.48
CA ALA A 107 -0.41 4.71 0.21
C ALA A 107 -1.57 3.79 -0.20
N PHE A 108 -1.41 2.48 -0.03
CA PHE A 108 -2.48 1.52 -0.25
C PHE A 108 -3.65 1.72 0.72
N ALA A 109 -3.39 1.97 2.00
CA ALA A 109 -4.44 2.29 2.97
C ALA A 109 -5.21 3.56 2.57
N ASN A 110 -4.53 4.60 2.06
CA ASN A 110 -5.21 5.79 1.53
C ASN A 110 -6.08 5.45 0.31
N PHE A 111 -5.60 4.59 -0.60
CA PHE A 111 -6.36 4.12 -1.75
C PHE A 111 -7.64 3.39 -1.32
N ILE A 112 -7.54 2.47 -0.36
CA ILE A 112 -8.69 1.74 0.21
C ILE A 112 -9.72 2.72 0.79
N GLN A 113 -9.28 3.77 1.50
CA GLN A 113 -10.19 4.75 2.11
C GLN A 113 -10.97 5.61 1.10
N GLN A 114 -10.50 5.68 -0.14
CA GLN A 114 -11.21 6.36 -1.23
C GLN A 114 -12.22 5.44 -1.92
N GLN A 115 -12.19 4.14 -1.64
CA GLN A 115 -13.17 3.19 -2.15
C GLN A 115 -14.39 3.16 -1.24
N ASP A 116 -15.55 2.90 -1.83
CA ASP A 116 -16.77 2.62 -1.09
C ASP A 116 -16.74 1.15 -0.64
N ILE A 117 -16.41 0.93 0.64
CA ILE A 117 -16.21 -0.41 1.20
C ILE A 117 -17.19 -0.62 2.33
N GLU A 118 -18.03 -1.63 2.13
CA GLU A 118 -18.88 -2.18 3.17
C GLU A 118 -18.21 -3.38 3.86
N PRO A 119 -18.38 -3.54 5.17
CA PRO A 119 -19.11 -2.64 6.08
C PRO A 119 -18.38 -1.32 6.37
N ALA A 120 -19.09 -0.23 6.62
CA ALA A 120 -18.51 1.09 6.92
C ALA A 120 -17.42 1.13 8.02
N TRP A 121 -17.44 0.19 8.96
CA TRP A 121 -16.41 0.07 10.01
C TRP A 121 -15.05 -0.38 9.47
N VAL A 122 -14.98 -0.95 8.27
CA VAL A 122 -13.72 -1.34 7.60
C VAL A 122 -12.86 -0.11 7.29
N SER A 123 -13.47 1.02 6.90
CA SER A 123 -12.75 2.28 6.69
C SER A 123 -12.05 2.76 7.97
N ASP A 124 -12.71 2.60 9.12
CA ASP A 124 -12.13 2.90 10.43
C ASP A 124 -10.99 1.93 10.78
N LEU A 125 -11.10 0.65 10.42
CA LEU A 125 -10.03 -0.35 10.62
C LEU A 125 -8.79 -0.02 9.81
N VAL A 126 -8.97 0.33 8.53
CA VAL A 126 -7.87 0.73 7.64
C VAL A 126 -7.18 1.97 8.19
N ARG A 127 -7.96 2.98 8.64
CA ARG A 127 -7.41 4.19 9.26
C ARG A 127 -6.64 3.86 10.54
N TYR A 128 -7.14 2.93 11.34
CA TYR A 128 -6.52 2.52 12.59
C TYR A 128 -5.13 1.89 12.35
N GLU A 129 -5.03 0.91 11.45
CA GLU A 129 -3.75 0.28 11.11
C GLU A 129 -2.79 1.27 10.43
N LYS A 130 -3.28 2.12 9.52
CA LYS A 130 -2.48 3.19 8.91
C LYS A 130 -1.89 4.14 9.95
N THR A 131 -2.67 4.52 10.96
CA THR A 131 -2.21 5.44 12.02
C THR A 131 -1.09 4.82 12.86
N TRP A 132 -1.13 3.50 13.08
CA TRP A 132 0.00 2.78 13.68
C TRP A 132 1.26 2.87 12.82
N LEU A 133 1.17 2.66 11.51
CA LEU A 133 2.31 2.77 10.59
C LEU A 133 2.96 4.17 10.65
N LEU A 134 2.13 5.22 10.66
CA LEU A 134 2.57 6.61 10.80
C LEU A 134 3.21 6.88 12.18
N ALA A 135 2.60 6.39 13.25
CA ALA A 135 3.12 6.58 14.61
C ALA A 135 4.45 5.86 14.86
N TYR A 136 4.71 4.75 14.16
CA TYR A 136 5.98 4.02 14.24
C TYR A 136 7.12 4.70 13.47
N GLU A 137 6.83 5.53 12.47
CA GLU A 137 7.85 6.22 11.68
C GLU A 137 8.49 7.39 12.42
N SER A 138 7.71 8.12 13.21
CA SER A 138 8.24 9.33 13.83
C SER A 138 9.06 9.05 15.08
N HIS A 139 10.19 9.74 15.19
CA HIS A 139 11.06 9.77 16.36
C HIS A 139 10.36 10.33 17.61
N ARG A 140 9.40 11.24 17.39
CA ARG A 140 8.43 11.73 18.37
C ARG A 140 7.07 11.81 17.72
N CYS A 141 6.04 11.23 18.31
CA CYS A 141 4.70 11.30 17.76
C CYS A 141 3.69 11.70 18.83
N LEU A 142 2.71 12.49 18.41
CA LEU A 142 1.41 12.63 19.05
C LEU A 142 0.39 12.58 17.92
N GLN A 143 -0.36 11.49 17.84
CA GLN A 143 -1.41 11.29 16.84
C GLN A 143 -2.72 11.10 17.59
N VAL A 144 -3.72 11.88 17.22
CA VAL A 144 -5.05 11.85 17.84
C VAL A 144 -6.04 11.65 16.71
N CYS A 145 -6.87 10.60 16.80
CA CYS A 145 -7.84 10.27 15.76
C CYS A 145 -9.18 9.87 16.37
N TRP A 146 -10.25 10.37 15.76
CA TRP A 146 -11.62 9.99 16.06
C TRP A 146 -12.07 8.85 15.17
N PHE A 147 -12.66 7.81 15.76
CA PHE A 147 -13.27 6.66 15.11
C PHE A 147 -14.77 6.62 15.41
N ARG A 148 -15.55 6.21 14.41
CA ARG A 148 -17.01 6.03 14.51
C ARG A 148 -17.35 4.73 15.23
N TYR A 149 -16.44 3.76 15.19
CA TYR A 149 -16.59 2.44 15.75
C TYR A 149 -15.49 2.13 16.80
N PRO A 150 -15.77 1.21 17.74
CA PRO A 150 -14.82 0.81 18.78
C PRO A 150 -13.63 0.04 18.19
N VAL A 151 -12.44 0.65 18.26
CA VAL A 151 -11.20 0.17 17.60
C VAL A 151 -10.74 -1.23 18.01
N ASP A 152 -11.13 -1.69 19.19
CA ASP A 152 -10.83 -3.03 19.72
C ASP A 152 -11.69 -4.13 19.14
N LYS A 153 -12.92 -3.79 18.70
CA LYS A 153 -13.87 -4.74 18.13
C LYS A 153 -13.79 -4.78 16.60
N LEU A 154 -13.03 -3.86 15.98
CA LEU A 154 -12.84 -3.83 14.53
C LEU A 154 -12.24 -5.15 14.03
N GLY A 155 -12.97 -5.82 13.14
CA GLY A 155 -12.61 -7.13 12.57
C GLY A 155 -12.92 -8.34 13.45
N SER A 156 -13.66 -8.17 14.55
CA SER A 156 -14.06 -9.26 15.46
C SER A 156 -15.46 -9.83 15.20
N GLY A 157 -16.26 -9.23 14.31
CA GLY A 157 -17.58 -9.71 13.93
C GLY A 157 -18.27 -8.82 12.90
N ASP A 158 -19.41 -9.28 12.38
CA ASP A 158 -20.12 -8.60 11.28
C ASP A 158 -20.92 -7.38 11.73
N ASN A 159 -21.43 -7.39 12.97
CA ASN A 159 -22.26 -6.32 13.51
C ASN A 159 -21.57 -5.63 14.69
N ILE A 160 -20.87 -4.54 14.39
CA ILE A 160 -20.19 -3.71 15.40
C ILE A 160 -21.04 -2.46 15.65
N PRO A 161 -21.56 -2.25 16.87
CA PRO A 161 -22.35 -1.07 17.17
C PRO A 161 -21.49 0.19 17.04
N ARG A 162 -22.09 1.24 16.50
CA ARG A 162 -21.43 2.54 16.37
C ARG A 162 -21.16 3.11 17.77
N GLN A 163 -19.90 3.40 18.06
CA GLN A 163 -19.46 3.96 19.32
C GLN A 163 -18.26 4.86 19.05
N LEU A 164 -18.45 6.17 19.21
CA LEU A 164 -17.40 7.15 18.98
C LEU A 164 -16.22 6.86 19.90
N THR A 165 -15.03 6.73 19.31
CA THR A 165 -13.81 6.35 20.03
C THR A 165 -12.71 7.32 19.67
N LEU A 166 -12.14 7.99 20.68
CA LEU A 166 -10.93 8.77 20.53
C LEU A 166 -9.73 7.86 20.79
N ALA A 167 -8.82 7.78 19.85
CA ALA A 167 -7.58 7.04 20.01
C ALA A 167 -6.39 7.99 19.93
N ILE A 168 -5.44 7.78 20.84
CA ILE A 168 -4.27 8.63 21.03
C ILE A 168 -3.03 7.74 21.02
N TRP A 169 -2.10 8.06 20.14
CA TRP A 169 -0.77 7.45 20.09
C TRP A 169 0.25 8.51 20.46
N TRP A 170 1.18 8.17 21.35
CA TRP A 170 2.26 9.09 21.68
C TRP A 170 3.58 8.39 21.95
N ARG A 171 4.66 9.07 21.58
CA ARG A 171 6.04 8.69 21.85
C ARG A 171 6.83 9.95 22.16
N LEU A 172 7.35 10.04 23.39
CA LEU A 172 8.05 11.23 23.89
C LEU A 172 9.55 11.22 23.54
N THR A 173 10.15 10.04 23.41
CA THR A 173 11.58 9.88 23.07
C THR A 173 11.80 8.74 22.09
N GLU A 174 12.87 8.80 21.30
CA GLU A 174 13.19 7.79 20.27
C GLU A 174 13.35 6.37 20.80
N ARG A 175 13.83 6.24 22.05
CA ARG A 175 14.04 4.94 22.72
C ARG A 175 12.79 4.43 23.45
N SER A 176 11.74 5.23 23.56
CA SER A 176 10.51 4.84 24.25
C SER A 176 9.56 4.07 23.33
N ARG A 177 8.86 3.08 23.89
CA ARG A 177 7.79 2.37 23.18
C ARG A 177 6.68 3.36 22.82
N THR A 178 6.05 3.20 21.66
CA THR A 178 4.83 3.96 21.33
C THR A 178 3.74 3.55 22.30
N ASN A 179 3.21 4.50 23.05
CA ASN A 179 2.05 4.30 23.91
C ASN A 179 0.77 4.51 23.11
N PHE A 180 -0.29 3.83 23.54
CA PHE A 180 -1.59 3.86 22.91
C PHE A 180 -2.68 3.91 23.98
N ALA A 181 -3.60 4.85 23.85
CA ALA A 181 -4.79 4.97 24.68
C ALA A 181 -6.02 5.14 23.79
N LYS A 182 -7.15 4.66 24.32
CA LYS A 182 -8.45 4.74 23.67
C LYS A 182 -9.49 5.18 24.70
N ILE A 183 -10.33 6.11 24.30
CA ILE A 183 -11.40 6.67 25.13
C ILE A 183 -12.70 6.45 24.36
N TYR A 184 -13.62 5.72 24.98
CA TYR A 184 -14.92 5.43 24.39
C TYR A 184 -15.92 6.47 24.86
N PHE A 185 -16.67 7.01 23.91
CA PHE A 185 -17.81 7.87 24.19
C PHE A 185 -19.06 7.03 23.95
N TRP A 186 -19.84 6.85 25.01
CA TRP A 186 -21.18 6.31 24.86
C TRP A 186 -22.02 7.30 24.06
N ALA A 187 -22.55 6.86 22.92
CA ALA A 187 -23.67 7.55 22.32
C ALA A 187 -24.86 7.23 23.21
N ALA A 188 -25.42 8.23 23.90
CA ALA A 188 -26.77 8.10 24.42
C ALA A 188 -27.66 7.72 23.24
N SER A 189 -28.40 6.62 23.38
CA SER A 189 -29.44 6.22 22.43
C SER A 189 -30.26 7.46 22.06
N CYS A 190 -30.21 7.89 20.80
CA CYS A 190 -31.32 8.66 20.26
C CYS A 190 -32.39 7.61 19.98
N ASP A 191 -33.10 7.21 21.03
CA ASP A 191 -34.37 6.51 20.92
C ASP A 191 -35.29 7.40 20.09
N SER A 192 -35.81 6.83 19.00
CA SER A 192 -36.97 7.37 18.26
C SER A 192 -38.14 6.45 18.51
#